data_AF-F8A211-F1
#
_entry.id   AF-F8A211-F1
#
_cell.length_a   1.000
_cell.length_b   1.000
_cell.length_c   1.000
_cell.angle_alpha   90.00
_cell.angle_beta   90.00
_cell.angle_gamma   90.00
#
_symmetry.space_group_name_H-M   'P 1'
#
loop_
_entity.id
_entity.type
_entity.pdbx_description
1 polymer ?
#
loop_
_entity_poly.entity_id
_entity_poly.type
_entity_poly.pdbx_seq_one_letter_code
_entity_poly.pdbx_strand_id
1 'polypeptide(L)' 'MLKNLSAWHVIVLVGVLILLFGAKRLPELAQGIGQSLRIFKSEIKDLADDEPARPVVAAPAAPAVALRPEPVVPEDRPAA' A
#
# COMPACT_ATOMS: atom_id res chain seq x y z
N MET A 1 31.97 18.47 20.00
CA MET A 1 30.92 19.24 20.70
C MET A 1 29.59 19.22 19.92
N LEU A 2 29.12 18.06 19.42
CA LEU A 2 27.92 17.95 18.57
C LEU A 2 26.98 16.78 18.95
N LYS A 3 27.28 16.00 20.00
CA LYS A 3 26.52 14.78 20.36
C LYS A 3 25.42 15.01 21.39
N ASN A 4 25.20 16.26 21.78
CA ASN A 4 24.23 16.65 22.79
C ASN A 4 22.90 17.06 22.16
N LEU A 5 22.77 16.92 20.83
CA LEU A 5 21.54 17.17 20.11
C LEU A 5 20.53 16.09 20.49
N SER A 6 19.79 16.44 21.55
CA SER A 6 18.37 16.68 21.36
C SER A 6 17.47 15.47 21.28
N ALA A 7 17.91 14.24 21.56
CA ALA A 7 16.98 13.12 21.76
C ALA A 7 15.88 13.51 22.77
N TRP A 8 16.25 14.29 23.80
CA TRP A 8 15.31 14.90 24.73
C TRP A 8 14.35 15.92 24.09
N HIS A 9 14.83 16.83 23.24
CA HIS A 9 13.93 17.81 22.61
C HIS A 9 13.01 17.18 21.56
N VAL A 10 13.45 16.12 20.87
CA VAL A 10 12.58 15.37 19.96
C VAL A 10 11.43 14.72 20.75
N ILE A 11 11.73 14.12 21.91
CA ILE A 11 10.70 13.57 22.81
C ILE A 11 9.74 14.68 23.28
N VAL A 12 10.27 15.84 23.71
CA VAL A 12 9.43 16.97 24.13
C VAL A 12 8.57 17.49 22.98
N LEU A 13 9.11 17.62 21.78
CA LEU A 13 8.39 18.08 20.59
C LEU A 13 7.25 17.11 20.22
N VAL A 14 7.54 15.82 20.20
CA VAL A 14 6.52 14.78 19.98
C VAL A 14 5.47 14.81 21.09
N GLY A 15 5.88 15.01 22.35
CA GLY A 15 4.98 15.16 23.49
C GLY A 15 4.03 16.35 23.33
N VAL A 16 4.53 17.51 22.90
CA VAL A 16 3.71 18.70 22.61
C VAL A 16 2.76 18.43 21.44
N LEU A 17 3.22 17.81 20.35
CA LEU A 17 2.35 17.42 19.23
C LEU A 17 1.25 16.45 19.68
N ILE A 18 1.56 15.47 20.53
CA ILE A 18 0.58 14.53 21.09
C ILE A 18 -0.42 15.28 21.97
N LEU A 19 0.01 16.30 22.72
CA LEU A 19 -0.88 17.07 23.58
C LEU A 19 -1.84 17.96 22.78
N LEU A 20 -1.38 18.55 21.67
CA LEU A 20 -2.20 19.38 20.79
C LEU A 20 -3.13 18.58 19.87
N PHE A 21 -2.60 17.54 19.22
CA PHE A 21 -3.34 16.75 18.23
C PHE A 21 -4.04 15.52 18.84
N GLY A 22 -3.57 15.04 19.99
CA GLY A 22 -4.04 13.83 20.66
C GLY A 22 -3.23 12.58 20.28
N ALA A 23 -3.05 11.67 21.26
CA ALA A 23 -2.26 10.45 21.10
C ALA A 23 -2.74 9.49 20.00
N LYS A 24 -4.02 9.55 19.62
CA LYS A 24 -4.60 8.71 18.55
C LYS A 24 -4.50 9.34 17.16
N ARG A 25 -4.43 10.68 17.05
CA ARG A 25 -4.49 11.36 15.74
C ARG A 25 -3.15 11.41 15.01
N LEU A 26 -2.03 11.58 15.73
CA LEU A 26 -0.71 11.49 15.10
C LEU A 26 -0.44 10.12 14.42
N PRO A 27 -0.64 8.97 15.08
CA PRO A 27 -0.39 7.68 14.44
C PRO A 27 -1.36 7.41 13.30
N GLU A 28 -2.63 7.83 13.43
CA GLU A 28 -3.64 7.69 12.37
C GLU A 28 -3.27 8.48 11.11
N LEU A 29 -2.83 9.74 11.26
CA LEU A 29 -2.33 10.56 10.15
C LEU A 29 -1.03 9.99 9.56
N ALA A 30 -0.10 9.54 10.41
CA ALA A 30 1.15 8.94 9.98
C ALA A 30 0.93 7.64 9.19
N GLN A 31 -0.06 6.82 9.55
CA GLN A 31 -0.38 5.61 8.80
C GLN A 31 -0.91 5.92 7.39
N GLY A 32 -1.81 6.89 7.24
CA GLY A 32 -2.29 7.33 5.92
C GLY A 32 -1.18 7.91 5.05
N ILE A 33 -0.36 8.80 5.62
CA ILE A 33 0.79 9.40 4.93
C ILE A 33 1.81 8.33 4.56
N GLY A 34 2.15 7.43 5.48
CA GLY A 34 3.12 6.35 5.26
C GLY A 34 2.72 5.37 4.16
N GLN A 35 1.42 5.06 4.03
CA GLN A 35 0.93 4.21 2.95
C GLN A 35 1.07 4.88 1.57
N SER A 36 0.78 6.18 1.47
CA SER A 36 0.98 6.95 0.22
C SER A 36 2.45 7.07 -0.17
N LEU A 37 3.33 7.33 0.80
CA LEU A 37 4.79 7.37 0.60
C LEU A 37 5.37 6.01 0.20
N ARG A 38 4.80 4.91 0.70
CA ARG A 38 5.24 3.55 0.33
C ARG A 38 4.96 3.27 -1.14
N ILE A 39 3.76 3.59 -1.62
CA ILE A 39 3.39 3.39 -3.03
C ILE A 39 4.29 4.26 -3.92
N PHE A 40 4.41 5.54 -3.59
CA PHE A 40 5.28 6.47 -4.32
C PHE A 40 6.74 6.02 -4.34
N LYS A 41 7.27 5.51 -3.22
CA LYS A 41 8.64 5.00 -3.13
C LYS A 41 8.84 3.71 -3.94
N SER A 42 7.83 2.83 -4.02
CA SER A 42 7.90 1.64 -4.85
C SER A 42 7.98 2.01 -6.33
N GLU A 43 7.10 2.91 -6.80
CA GLU A 43 7.12 3.38 -8.19
C GLU A 43 8.43 4.10 -8.55
N ILE A 44 8.96 4.94 -7.65
CA ILE A 44 10.27 5.58 -7.86
C ILE A 44 11.40 4.56 -7.89
N LYS A 45 11.33 3.53 -7.03
CA LYS A 45 12.37 2.49 -6.97
C LYS A 45 12.38 1.66 -8.24
N ASP A 46 11.22 1.32 -8.79
CA ASP A 46 11.11 0.59 -10.04
C ASP A 46 11.74 1.36 -11.22
N LEU A 47 11.69 2.71 -11.21
CA LEU A 47 12.38 3.52 -12.22
C LEU A 47 13.88 3.71 -11.95
N ALA A 48 14.31 3.62 -10.69
CA ALA A 48 15.71 3.70 -10.30
C ALA A 48 16.47 2.36 -10.51
N ASP A 49 15.75 1.23 -10.48
CA ASP A 49 16.28 -0.14 -10.66
C ASP A 49 16.17 -0.64 -12.13
N ASP A 50 15.88 0.23 -13.12
CA ASP A 50 15.88 -0.11 -14.57
C ASP A 50 17.32 -0.25 -15.16
N GLU A 51 18.26 -0.77 -14.36
CA GLU A 51 19.51 -1.40 -14.81
C GLU A 51 19.35 -2.93 -14.63
N PRO A 52 19.60 -3.76 -15.66
CA PRO A 52 18.86 -5.00 -15.83
C PRO A 52 19.39 -6.13 -14.95
N ALA A 53 18.54 -6.60 -14.03
CA ALA A 53 18.60 -7.96 -13.51
C ALA A 53 17.19 -8.59 -13.45
N ARG A 54 16.77 -9.22 -14.56
CA ARG A 54 15.77 -10.30 -14.56
C ARG A 54 16.52 -11.63 -14.73
N PRO A 55 16.00 -12.80 -14.28
CA PRO A 55 14.60 -13.08 -13.92
C PRO A 55 14.40 -13.96 -12.66
N VAL A 56 13.28 -13.80 -11.95
CA VAL A 56 12.52 -14.95 -11.44
C VAL A 56 11.03 -14.68 -11.63
N VAL A 57 10.44 -15.52 -12.48
CA VAL A 57 9.01 -15.65 -12.69
C VAL A 57 8.43 -16.33 -11.45
N ALA A 58 7.57 -15.62 -10.74
CA ALA A 58 6.56 -16.22 -9.87
C ALA A 58 5.25 -15.49 -10.14
N ALA A 59 4.58 -15.88 -11.22
CA ALA A 59 3.18 -15.54 -11.41
C ALA A 59 2.38 -16.24 -10.29
N PRO A 60 1.64 -15.52 -9.44
CA PRO A 60 0.59 -16.15 -8.67
C PRO A 60 -0.46 -16.61 -9.69
N ALA A 61 -0.65 -17.93 -9.76
CA ALA A 61 -1.76 -18.52 -10.48
C ALA A 61 -3.05 -17.75 -10.16
N ALA A 62 -3.70 -17.23 -11.19
CA ALA A 62 -5.05 -16.72 -11.09
C ALA A 62 -5.93 -17.78 -10.39
N PRO A 63 -6.77 -17.41 -9.43
CA PRO A 63 -7.66 -18.37 -8.80
C PRO A 63 -8.53 -18.99 -9.89
N ALA A 64 -8.41 -20.31 -9.99
CA ALA A 64 -9.20 -21.14 -10.88
C ALA A 64 -10.66 -20.69 -10.84
N VAL A 65 -11.18 -20.44 -12.05
CA VAL A 65 -12.60 -20.30 -12.38
C VAL A 65 -13.43 -21.14 -11.42
N ALA A 66 -14.09 -20.46 -10.49
CA ALA A 66 -15.07 -21.08 -9.63
C ALA A 66 -16.18 -21.60 -10.54
N LEU A 67 -16.24 -22.92 -10.65
CA LEU A 67 -17.35 -23.67 -11.22
C LEU A 67 -18.67 -23.16 -10.61
N ARG A 68 -19.38 -22.29 -11.32
CA ARG A 68 -20.83 -22.11 -11.16
C ARG A 68 -21.48 -21.96 -12.54
N PRO A 69 -22.60 -22.66 -12.76
CA PRO A 69 -23.04 -23.13 -14.07
C PRO A 69 -23.52 -21.98 -14.94
N GLU A 70 -23.29 -22.09 -16.25
CA GLU A 70 -23.99 -21.27 -17.24
C GLU A 70 -25.50 -21.24 -16.93
N PRO A 71 -26.14 -20.06 -16.92
CA PRO A 71 -27.57 -19.99 -17.05
C PRO A 71 -27.88 -20.41 -18.49
N VAL A 72 -28.25 -21.67 -18.69
CA VAL A 72 -28.79 -22.15 -19.97
C VAL A 72 -30.16 -21.47 -20.13
N VAL A 73 -30.16 -20.29 -20.75
CA VAL A 73 -31.34 -19.67 -21.35
C VAL A 73 -31.20 -19.85 -22.85
N PRO A 74 -31.79 -20.90 -23.46
CA PRO A 74 -32.02 -20.93 -24.89
C PRO A 74 -33.18 -19.97 -25.16
N GLU A 75 -32.86 -18.69 -25.23
CA GLU A 75 -33.67 -17.73 -25.97
C GLU A 75 -33.50 -18.05 -27.46
N ASP A 76 -34.62 -17.98 -28.17
CA ASP A 76 -34.77 -18.12 -29.63
C ASP A 76 -35.11 -19.52 -30.17
N ARG A 77 -36.43 -19.81 -30.19
CA ARG A 77 -37.02 -20.73 -31.16
C ARG A 77 -38.02 -19.93 -32.02
N PRO A 78 -37.73 -19.66 -33.29
CA PRO A 78 -38.73 -19.14 -34.21
C PRO A 78 -39.71 -20.28 -34.50
N ALA A 79 -40.96 -20.13 -34.07
CA ALA A 79 -42.05 -21.01 -34.49
C ALA A 79 -42.68 -20.40 -35.76
N ALA A 80 -42.59 -21.17 -36.84
CA ALA A 80 -43.38 -21.03 -38.05
C ALA A 80 -44.87 -21.27 -37.80
#